data_AF-A0AAJ7CHX0-F1
#
_entry.id   AF-A0AAJ7CHX0-F1
#
_cell.length_a   1.000
_cell.length_b   1.000
_cell.length_c   1.000
_cell.angle_alpha   90.00
_cell.angle_beta   90.00
_cell.angle_gamma   90.00
#
_symmetry.space_group_name_H-M   'P 1'
#
loop_
_entity.id
_entity.type
_entity.pdbx_description
1 polymer ?
#
loop_
_entity_poly.entity_id
_entity_poly.type
_entity_poly.pdbx_seq_one_letter_code
_entity_poly.pdbx_strand_id
1 'polypeptide(L)'
;MYYEVYLCKRGYNNAIFVFHQLFKSCSVVILLDRSLLFQIDFEKWVIYLLNVIKLNQDRQRNTLEKLSEHIIQLRIPEGYELQQETILPKLPLTTLKGFLNFEKLLNTNKVAMAHCVQYFKNIGGSSLSDATRRILYATFDKDLATSFSWLGQKNNYKLKDTGYSKALFAAVKSRKYEDNICSDRDIETAIINWCRHAADRVRAHRSKVSN
;
A
#
# COMPACT_ATOMS: atom_id res chain seq x y z
N MET A 1 -11.56 43.98 -24.73
CA MET A 1 -10.47 43.81 -25.71
C MET A 1 -9.86 42.45 -25.44
N TYR A 2 -10.06 41.48 -26.34
CA TYR A 2 -9.51 40.13 -26.18
C TYR A 2 -8.14 40.07 -26.85
N TYR A 3 -7.13 39.57 -26.14
CA TYR A 3 -5.79 39.32 -26.65
C TYR A 3 -5.53 37.82 -26.59
N GLU A 4 -5.12 37.21 -27.69
CA GLU A 4 -4.60 35.85 -27.67
C GLU A 4 -3.07 35.91 -27.56
N VAL A 5 -2.54 35.29 -26.51
CA VAL A 5 -1.10 35.22 -26.24
C VAL A 5 -0.61 33.83 -26.60
N TYR A 6 0.28 33.74 -27.58
CA TYR A 6 0.90 32.48 -27.99
C TYR A 6 2.36 32.44 -27.53
N LEU A 7 2.71 31.40 -26.78
CA LEU A 7 4.08 31.10 -26.40
C LEU A 7 4.69 30.18 -27.46
N CYS A 8 5.66 30.68 -28.23
CA CYS A 8 6.45 29.86 -29.14
C CYS A 8 7.84 29.63 -28.55
N LYS A 9 8.17 28.37 -28.24
CA LYS A 9 9.53 27.97 -27.87
C LYS A 9 10.31 27.62 -29.13
N ARG A 10 11.29 28.46 -29.48
CA ARG A 10 12.40 28.07 -30.38
C ARG A 10 13.72 28.46 -29.73
N GLY A 11 14.45 27.45 -29.27
CA GLY A 11 15.77 27.61 -28.62
C GLY A 11 15.71 28.16 -27.19
N TYR A 12 16.89 28.47 -26.64
CA TYR A 12 17.12 28.86 -25.24
C TYR A 12 16.53 30.22 -24.82
N ASN A 13 15.86 30.93 -25.72
CA ASN A 13 15.21 32.21 -25.42
C ASN A 13 13.70 32.09 -25.66
N ASN A 14 12.91 32.32 -24.60
CA ASN A 14 11.46 32.40 -24.71
C ASN A 14 11.09 33.74 -25.36
N ALA A 15 10.56 33.70 -26.59
CA ALA A 15 9.97 34.87 -27.24
C ALA A 15 8.44 34.84 -27.04
N ILE A 16 7.87 35.95 -26.59
CA ILE A 16 6.41 36.12 -26.43
C ILE A 16 5.92 36.93 -27.63
N PHE A 17 4.97 36.39 -28.37
CA PHE A 17 4.31 37.08 -29.49
C PHE A 17 2.90 37.47 -29.07
N VAL A 18 2.56 38.75 -29.21
CA VAL A 18 1.21 39.27 -28.99
C VAL A 18 0.70 39.82 -30.31
N PHE A 19 -0.33 39.19 -30.87
CA PHE A 19 -0.95 39.65 -32.10
C PHE A 19 -2.20 40.47 -31.77
N HIS A 20 -2.29 41.66 -32.36
CA HIS A 20 -3.50 42.48 -32.35
C HIS A 20 -4.28 42.23 -33.64
N GLN A 21 -5.55 41.83 -33.53
CA GLN A 21 -6.38 41.32 -34.63
C GLN A 21 -6.79 42.38 -35.70
N LEU A 22 -6.15 43.56 -35.74
CA LEU A 22 -6.55 44.66 -36.62
C LEU A 22 -5.60 44.96 -37.80
N PHE A 23 -4.43 44.32 -37.90
CA PHE A 23 -3.51 44.61 -38.99
C PHE A 23 -3.25 43.38 -39.86
N LYS A 24 -4.02 43.27 -40.94
CA LYS A 24 -3.63 42.48 -42.11
C LYS A 24 -2.42 43.18 -42.73
N SER A 25 -1.27 42.52 -42.71
CA SER A 25 -0.06 42.89 -43.44
C SER A 25 0.74 44.08 -42.89
N CYS A 26 1.70 43.80 -42.01
CA CYS A 26 3.08 44.27 -42.18
C CYS A 26 3.99 43.66 -41.11
N SER A 27 5.14 43.15 -41.55
CA SER A 27 6.23 42.67 -40.73
C SER A 27 6.83 43.83 -39.94
N VAL A 28 6.35 44.05 -38.71
CA VAL A 28 7.03 44.94 -37.76
C VAL A 28 7.85 44.06 -36.83
N VAL A 29 9.13 43.91 -37.17
CA VAL A 29 10.14 43.41 -36.24
C VAL A 29 10.33 44.50 -35.20
N ILE A 30 9.57 44.45 -34.11
CA ILE A 30 9.81 45.31 -32.96
C ILE A 30 11.00 44.70 -32.22
N LEU A 31 12.20 45.22 -32.51
CA LEU A 31 13.31 45.15 -31.56
C LEU A 31 12.87 45.97 -30.35
N LEU A 32 12.23 45.30 -29.37
CA LEU A 32 11.85 45.94 -28.12
C LEU A 32 13.14 46.26 -27.37
N ASP A 33 13.55 47.52 -27.47
CA ASP A 33 14.40 48.15 -26.48
C ASP A 33 13.84 47.83 -25.08
N ARG A 34 14.68 47.27 -24.21
CA ARG A 34 14.32 46.89 -22.84
C ARG A 34 13.77 48.06 -22.02
N SER A 35 14.02 49.29 -22.46
CA SER A 35 13.54 50.52 -21.83
C SER A 35 12.01 50.72 -21.94
N LEU A 36 11.35 50.22 -22.99
CA LEU A 36 9.93 50.47 -23.29
C LEU A 36 8.94 49.46 -22.68
N LEU A 37 9.45 48.35 -22.14
CA LEU A 37 8.64 47.40 -21.35
C LEU A 37 8.44 47.84 -19.90
N PHE A 38 9.07 48.95 -19.48
CA PHE A 38 9.08 49.42 -18.10
C PHE A 38 8.14 50.61 -17.89
N GLN A 39 6.84 50.42 -18.18
CA GLN A 39 5.80 51.29 -17.63
C GLN A 39 4.48 50.56 -17.38
N ILE A 40 4.54 49.24 -17.16
CA ILE A 40 3.59 48.66 -16.21
C ILE A 40 4.09 49.12 -14.86
N ASP A 41 3.32 50.02 -14.25
CA ASP A 41 3.54 50.55 -12.91
C ASP A 41 3.96 49.40 -11.99
N PHE A 42 5.24 49.39 -11.58
CA PHE A 42 5.85 48.28 -10.83
C PHE A 42 4.98 47.91 -9.62
N GLU A 43 4.39 48.93 -9.01
CA GLU A 43 3.42 48.83 -7.92
C GLU A 43 2.22 47.94 -8.28
N LYS A 44 1.61 48.12 -9.46
CA LYS A 44 0.45 47.32 -9.90
C LYS A 44 0.84 45.86 -10.12
N TRP A 45 2.02 45.61 -10.66
CA TRP A 45 2.50 44.25 -10.86
C TRP A 45 2.83 43.54 -9.54
N VAL A 46 3.45 44.26 -8.60
CA VAL A 46 3.70 43.76 -7.24
C VAL A 46 2.38 43.46 -6.53
N ILE A 47 1.40 44.36 -6.60
CA ILE A 47 0.06 44.14 -6.02
C ILE A 47 -0.62 42.91 -6.64
N TYR A 48 -0.53 42.75 -7.95
CA TYR A 48 -1.07 41.58 -8.64
C TYR A 48 -0.42 40.28 -8.14
N LEU A 49 0.92 40.24 -8.04
CA LEU A 49 1.63 39.06 -7.55
C LEU A 49 1.29 38.75 -6.09
N LEU A 50 1.21 39.76 -5.23
CA LEU A 50 0.82 39.58 -3.84
C LEU A 50 -0.59 39.00 -3.72
N ASN A 51 -1.53 39.43 -4.57
CA ASN A 51 -2.87 38.86 -4.61
C ASN A 51 -2.86 37.39 -5.05
N VAL A 52 -2.06 37.03 -6.05
CA VAL A 52 -1.92 35.63 -6.47
C VAL A 52 -1.33 34.77 -5.36
N ILE A 53 -0.29 35.26 -4.68
CA ILE A 53 0.34 34.56 -3.55
C ILE A 53 -0.69 34.37 -2.43
N LYS A 54 -1.44 35.41 -2.08
CA LYS A 54 -2.49 35.36 -1.05
C LYS A 54 -3.56 34.32 -1.39
N LEU A 55 -4.07 34.32 -2.62
CA LEU A 55 -5.06 33.34 -3.08
C LEU A 55 -4.53 31.90 -3.00
N ASN A 56 -3.25 31.69 -3.32
CA ASN A 56 -2.63 30.37 -3.21
C ASN A 56 -2.45 29.93 -1.75
N GLN A 57 -2.08 30.85 -0.85
CA GLN A 57 -1.99 30.58 0.59
C GLN A 57 -3.36 30.22 1.17
N ASP A 58 -4.42 30.94 0.81
CA ASP A 58 -5.78 30.66 1.27
C ASP A 58 -6.28 29.30 0.79
N ARG A 59 -5.96 28.92 -0.46
CA ARG A 59 -6.25 27.59 -0.99
C ARG A 59 -5.54 26.49 -0.21
N GLN A 60 -4.24 26.65 0.06
CA GLN A 60 -3.46 25.69 0.84
C GLN A 60 -4.03 25.54 2.25
N ARG A 61 -4.39 26.65 2.91
CA ARG A 61 -5.00 26.65 4.24
C ARG A 61 -6.30 25.83 4.26
N ASN A 62 -7.20 26.09 3.31
CA ASN A 62 -8.48 25.39 3.23
C ASN A 62 -8.30 23.88 2.99
N THR A 63 -7.33 23.49 2.14
CA THR A 63 -7.00 22.06 1.95
C THR A 63 -6.50 21.42 3.25
N LEU A 64 -5.64 22.09 4.00
CA LEU A 64 -5.13 21.59 5.28
C LEU A 64 -6.25 21.44 6.32
N GLU A 65 -7.16 22.41 6.41
CA GLU A 65 -8.32 22.35 7.31
C GLU A 65 -9.18 21.12 7.00
N LYS A 66 -9.55 20.90 5.74
CA LYS A 66 -10.33 19.71 5.33
C LYS A 66 -9.63 18.39 5.61
N LEU A 67 -8.31 18.31 5.39
CA LEU A 67 -7.53 17.11 5.72
C LEU A 67 -7.51 16.88 7.23
N SER A 68 -7.37 17.95 8.03
CA SER A 68 -7.38 17.85 9.49
C SER A 68 -8.73 17.34 10.02
N GLU A 69 -9.84 17.84 9.47
CA GLU A 69 -11.19 17.38 9.80
C GLU A 69 -11.37 15.90 9.45
N HIS A 70 -10.90 15.48 8.29
CA HIS A 70 -10.97 14.07 7.88
C HIS A 70 -10.11 13.17 8.79
N ILE A 71 -8.91 13.63 9.17
CA ILE A 71 -8.06 12.91 10.13
C ILE A 71 -8.76 12.79 11.49
N ILE A 72 -9.43 13.85 11.97
CA ILE A 72 -10.19 13.81 13.22
C ILE A 72 -11.36 12.83 13.13
N GLN A 73 -12.09 12.79 12.01
CA GLN A 73 -13.17 11.82 11.78
C GLN A 73 -12.65 10.37 11.72
N LEU A 74 -11.44 10.16 11.23
CA LEU A 74 -10.78 8.86 11.18
C LEU A 74 -10.12 8.47 12.52
N ARG A 75 -9.96 9.42 13.45
CA ARG A 75 -9.32 9.16 14.75
C ARG A 75 -10.31 8.46 15.67
N ILE A 76 -10.08 7.16 15.89
CA ILE A 76 -10.63 6.45 17.04
C ILE A 76 -10.15 7.19 18.30
N PRO A 77 -11.02 7.57 19.25
CA PRO A 77 -10.61 8.30 20.45
C PRO A 77 -9.47 7.57 21.17
N GLU A 78 -8.41 8.29 21.50
CA GLU A 78 -7.35 7.76 22.37
C GLU A 78 -7.98 7.39 23.71
N GLY A 79 -7.96 6.09 24.03
CA GLY A 79 -8.59 5.53 25.23
C GLY A 79 -9.83 4.67 24.95
N TYR A 80 -10.29 4.56 23.70
CA TYR A 80 -11.21 3.47 23.34
C TYR A 80 -10.38 2.20 23.20
N GLU A 81 -10.28 1.40 24.26
CA GLU A 81 -9.98 -0.02 24.12
C GLU A 81 -11.10 -0.61 23.27
N LEU A 82 -10.86 -0.62 21.96
CA LEU A 82 -11.58 -1.50 21.08
C LEU A 82 -11.29 -2.91 21.62
N GLN A 83 -12.25 -3.46 22.35
CA GLN A 83 -12.57 -4.88 22.20
C GLN A 83 -13.04 -5.05 20.74
N GLN A 84 -12.11 -4.89 19.79
CA GLN A 84 -12.26 -5.38 18.45
C GLN A 84 -12.28 -6.88 18.66
N GLU A 85 -13.48 -7.44 18.81
CA GLU A 85 -13.69 -8.85 18.55
C GLU A 85 -13.11 -9.08 17.16
N THR A 86 -11.91 -9.66 17.15
CA THR A 86 -11.20 -9.91 15.93
C THR A 86 -12.08 -10.88 15.15
N ILE A 87 -12.51 -10.49 13.94
CA ILE A 87 -13.35 -11.31 13.06
C ILE A 87 -12.71 -12.68 12.77
N LEU A 88 -11.39 -12.79 12.96
CA LEU A 88 -10.65 -14.04 12.83
C LEU A 88 -10.95 -14.99 14.00
N PRO A 89 -10.96 -16.31 13.74
CA PRO A 89 -11.08 -17.29 14.81
C PRO A 89 -9.92 -17.18 15.80
N LYS A 90 -10.10 -17.76 16.99
CA LYS A 90 -9.00 -17.93 17.94
C LYS A 90 -7.91 -18.81 17.31
N LEU A 91 -6.72 -18.24 17.16
CA LEU A 91 -5.53 -18.93 16.66
C LEU A 91 -4.61 -19.33 17.83
N PRO A 92 -3.81 -20.41 17.70
CA PRO A 92 -3.75 -21.33 16.57
C PRO A 92 -4.97 -22.25 16.47
N LEU A 93 -5.31 -22.68 15.26
CA LEU A 93 -6.36 -23.65 14.98
C LEU A 93 -5.90 -25.05 15.39
N THR A 94 -6.80 -25.80 16.04
CA THR A 94 -6.55 -27.14 16.54
C THR A 94 -7.25 -28.26 15.78
N THR A 95 -8.17 -27.91 14.87
CA THR A 95 -8.99 -28.90 14.15
C THR A 95 -9.13 -28.55 12.68
N LEU A 96 -9.26 -29.59 11.83
CA LEU A 96 -9.51 -29.40 10.41
C LEU A 96 -10.84 -28.70 10.14
N LYS A 97 -11.87 -28.99 10.94
CA LYS A 97 -13.16 -28.26 10.89
C LYS A 97 -12.97 -26.76 11.16
N GLY A 98 -12.14 -26.40 12.13
CA GLY A 98 -11.78 -25.02 12.42
C GLY A 98 -11.12 -24.34 11.21
N PHE A 99 -10.20 -25.03 10.53
CA PHE A 99 -9.60 -24.54 9.30
C PHE A 99 -10.59 -24.39 8.15
N LEU A 100 -11.50 -25.34 7.94
CA LEU A 100 -12.52 -25.23 6.89
C LEU A 100 -13.46 -24.05 7.11
N ASN A 101 -13.83 -23.78 8.37
CA ASN A 101 -14.63 -22.61 8.72
C ASN A 101 -13.86 -21.31 8.49
N PHE A 102 -12.58 -21.29 8.87
CA PHE A 102 -11.70 -20.16 8.62
C PHE A 102 -11.55 -19.88 7.13
N GLU A 103 -11.32 -20.92 6.33
CA GLU A 103 -11.20 -20.82 4.88
C GLU A 103 -12.50 -20.33 4.23
N LYS A 104 -13.67 -20.81 4.70
CA LYS A 104 -14.97 -20.30 4.27
C LYS A 104 -15.11 -18.81 4.57
N LEU A 105 -14.75 -18.39 5.78
CA LEU A 105 -14.80 -16.98 6.19
C LEU A 105 -13.92 -16.09 5.30
N LEU A 106 -12.69 -16.53 5.00
CA LEU A 106 -11.76 -15.76 4.15
C LEU A 106 -12.28 -15.62 2.71
N ASN A 107 -12.98 -16.62 2.19
CA ASN A 107 -13.51 -16.59 0.83
C ASN A 107 -14.82 -15.78 0.71
N THR A 108 -15.58 -15.61 1.79
CA THR A 108 -16.88 -14.89 1.76
C THR A 108 -16.80 -13.47 2.30
N ASN A 109 -15.84 -13.15 3.17
CA ASN A 109 -15.76 -11.87 3.85
C ASN A 109 -14.43 -11.14 3.53
N LYS A 110 -14.53 -10.06 2.74
CA LYS A 110 -13.38 -9.22 2.37
C LYS A 110 -12.72 -8.53 3.57
N VAL A 111 -13.49 -8.16 4.59
CA VAL A 111 -12.97 -7.56 5.83
C VAL A 111 -12.16 -8.59 6.61
N ALA A 112 -12.66 -9.82 6.72
CA ALA A 112 -11.93 -10.92 7.34
C ALA A 112 -10.60 -11.22 6.60
N MET A 113 -10.61 -11.21 5.27
CA MET A 113 -9.40 -11.33 4.46
C MET A 113 -8.39 -10.21 4.76
N ALA A 114 -8.84 -8.96 4.80
CA ALA A 114 -7.97 -7.82 5.12
C ALA A 114 -7.39 -7.91 6.55
N HIS A 115 -8.21 -8.28 7.53
CA HIS A 115 -7.78 -8.48 8.91
C HIS A 115 -6.76 -9.63 9.02
N CYS A 116 -6.98 -10.73 8.28
CA CYS A 116 -6.06 -11.86 8.23
C CYS A 116 -4.69 -11.47 7.66
N VAL A 117 -4.67 -10.75 6.54
CA VAL A 117 -3.45 -10.20 5.96
C VAL A 117 -2.73 -9.28 6.96
N GLN A 118 -3.47 -8.39 7.65
CA GLN A 118 -2.88 -7.49 8.63
C GLN A 118 -2.31 -8.24 9.85
N TYR A 119 -3.04 -9.25 10.35
CA TYR A 119 -2.57 -10.12 11.41
C TYR A 119 -1.26 -10.82 11.02
N PHE A 120 -1.19 -11.41 9.82
CA PHE A 120 0.03 -12.05 9.32
C PHE A 120 1.17 -11.06 9.10
N LYS A 121 0.89 -9.84 8.64
CA LYS A 121 1.89 -8.78 8.56
C LYS A 121 2.49 -8.48 9.93
N ASN A 122 1.70 -8.46 11.01
CA ASN A 122 2.17 -8.09 12.34
C ASN A 122 3.09 -9.15 12.99
N ILE A 123 3.05 -10.41 12.57
CA ILE A 123 3.92 -11.48 13.11
C ILE A 123 5.41 -11.21 12.82
N GLY A 124 5.71 -10.73 11.60
CA GLY A 124 7.07 -10.41 11.16
C GLY A 124 8.00 -11.60 10.97
N GLY A 125 9.29 -11.33 10.81
CA GLY A 125 10.36 -12.29 10.50
C GLY A 125 11.53 -11.58 9.83
N SER A 126 12.75 -12.10 10.00
CA SER A 126 13.96 -11.48 9.44
C SER A 126 14.14 -11.78 7.95
N SER A 127 13.64 -12.93 7.49
CA SER A 127 13.63 -13.34 6.09
C SER A 127 12.24 -13.78 5.66
N LEU A 128 12.05 -13.93 4.35
CA LEU A 128 10.81 -14.43 3.76
C LEU A 128 10.43 -15.81 4.32
N SER A 129 11.38 -16.75 4.35
CA SER A 129 11.14 -18.09 4.90
C SER A 129 10.84 -18.08 6.40
N ASP A 130 11.51 -17.22 7.16
CA ASP A 130 11.23 -17.07 8.60
C ASP A 130 9.84 -16.49 8.83
N ALA A 131 9.47 -15.43 8.13
CA ALA A 131 8.13 -14.83 8.21
C ALA A 131 7.03 -15.85 7.86
N THR A 132 7.19 -16.59 6.75
CA THR A 132 6.28 -17.67 6.36
C THR A 132 6.13 -18.72 7.46
N ARG A 133 7.25 -19.17 8.03
CA ARG A 133 7.25 -20.19 9.08
C ARG A 133 6.57 -19.69 10.36
N ARG A 134 6.81 -18.44 10.77
CA ARG A 134 6.19 -17.83 11.95
C ARG A 134 4.68 -17.68 11.77
N ILE A 135 4.21 -17.31 10.58
CA ILE A 135 2.77 -17.30 10.24
C ILE A 135 2.16 -18.70 10.37
N LEU A 136 2.83 -19.73 9.86
CA LEU A 136 2.36 -21.12 9.95
C LEU A 136 2.22 -21.58 11.41
N TYR A 137 3.21 -21.29 12.26
CA TYR A 137 3.14 -21.61 13.70
C TYR A 137 2.08 -20.80 14.45
N ALA A 138 1.81 -19.56 14.05
CA ALA A 138 0.74 -18.78 14.65
C ALA A 138 -0.65 -19.28 14.24
N THR A 139 -0.78 -19.86 13.04
CA THR A 139 -2.08 -20.28 12.50
C THR A 139 -2.46 -21.69 12.91
N PHE A 140 -1.51 -22.61 12.99
CA PHE A 140 -1.78 -24.04 13.18
C PHE A 140 -1.09 -24.59 14.42
N ASP A 141 -1.83 -25.38 15.19
CA ASP A 141 -1.21 -26.20 16.21
C ASP A 141 -0.35 -27.32 15.58
N LYS A 142 0.51 -27.92 16.40
CA LYS A 142 1.48 -28.92 15.95
C LYS A 142 0.83 -30.17 15.37
N ASP A 143 -0.27 -30.64 15.97
CA ASP A 143 -0.96 -31.86 15.52
C ASP A 143 -1.76 -31.57 14.24
N LEU A 144 -2.52 -30.47 14.17
CA LEU A 144 -3.24 -30.10 12.95
C LEU A 144 -2.30 -29.88 11.75
N ALA A 145 -1.08 -29.36 11.98
CA ALA A 145 -0.08 -29.17 10.93
C ALA A 145 0.21 -30.45 10.12
N THR A 146 0.08 -31.63 10.74
CA THR A 146 0.34 -32.92 10.09
C THR A 146 -0.72 -33.30 9.05
N SER A 147 -1.91 -32.70 9.13
CA SER A 147 -3.03 -32.93 8.23
C SER A 147 -2.92 -32.16 6.90
N PHE A 148 -1.87 -31.35 6.72
CA PHE A 148 -1.71 -30.49 5.56
C PHE A 148 -0.56 -30.90 4.64
N SER A 149 -0.69 -30.58 3.37
CA SER A 149 0.42 -30.55 2.41
C SER A 149 0.17 -29.46 1.38
N TRP A 150 1.22 -29.00 0.70
CA TRP A 150 1.05 -27.94 -0.31
C TRP A 150 0.10 -28.36 -1.44
N LEU A 151 0.30 -29.56 -2.01
CA LEU A 151 -0.47 -30.05 -3.16
C LEU A 151 -1.61 -31.01 -2.80
N GLY A 152 -1.83 -31.34 -1.53
CA GLY A 152 -2.86 -32.31 -1.11
C GLY A 152 -2.45 -33.77 -1.29
N GLN A 153 -1.15 -34.07 -1.20
CA GLN A 153 -0.64 -35.43 -1.35
C GLN A 153 -0.88 -36.28 -0.10
N LYS A 154 -0.88 -37.61 -0.26
CA LYS A 154 -0.99 -38.59 0.85
C LYS A 154 -2.24 -38.40 1.73
N ASN A 155 -3.37 -38.05 1.12
CA ASN A 155 -4.64 -37.79 1.81
C ASN A 155 -4.61 -36.58 2.77
N ASN A 156 -3.59 -35.72 2.66
CA ASN A 156 -3.55 -34.46 3.40
C ASN A 156 -4.38 -33.38 2.71
N TYR A 157 -4.89 -32.44 3.49
CA TYR A 157 -5.58 -31.28 2.96
C TYR A 157 -4.62 -30.36 2.19
N LYS A 158 -5.06 -29.88 1.02
CA LYS A 158 -4.28 -29.02 0.13
C LYS A 158 -4.26 -27.57 0.63
N LEU A 159 -3.09 -26.99 0.84
CA LEU A 159 -2.95 -25.56 1.16
C LEU A 159 -2.85 -24.65 -0.08
N LYS A 160 -2.36 -25.17 -1.21
CA LYS A 160 -2.28 -24.41 -2.46
C LYS A 160 -3.66 -23.88 -2.88
N ASP A 161 -3.70 -22.63 -3.32
CA ASP A 161 -4.88 -21.90 -3.81
C ASP A 161 -5.95 -21.53 -2.77
N THR A 162 -5.71 -21.82 -1.48
CA THR A 162 -6.62 -21.43 -0.39
C THR A 162 -6.59 -19.92 -0.14
N GLY A 163 -7.70 -19.37 0.39
CA GLY A 163 -7.80 -18.01 0.92
C GLY A 163 -6.76 -17.75 2.01
N TYR A 164 -6.49 -18.74 2.86
CA TYR A 164 -5.36 -18.71 3.80
C TYR A 164 -4.02 -18.46 3.09
N SER A 165 -3.69 -19.25 2.07
CA SER A 165 -2.45 -19.09 1.32
C SER A 165 -2.38 -17.74 0.60
N LYS A 166 -3.49 -17.26 0.03
CA LYS A 166 -3.55 -15.91 -0.57
C LYS A 166 -3.24 -14.83 0.45
N ALA A 167 -3.81 -14.92 1.66
CA ALA A 167 -3.55 -13.98 2.74
C ALA A 167 -2.07 -14.02 3.19
N LEU A 168 -1.50 -15.22 3.33
CA LEU A 168 -0.10 -15.41 3.69
C LEU A 168 0.83 -14.80 2.64
N PHE A 169 0.62 -15.08 1.35
CA PHE A 169 1.43 -14.52 0.27
C PHE A 169 1.33 -12.99 0.24
N ALA A 170 0.12 -12.44 0.36
CA ALA A 170 -0.07 -10.98 0.40
C ALA A 170 0.67 -10.34 1.59
N ALA A 171 0.62 -10.97 2.76
CA ALA A 171 1.32 -10.47 3.95
C ALA A 171 2.85 -10.51 3.78
N VAL A 172 3.39 -11.67 3.35
CA VAL A 172 4.83 -11.87 3.22
C VAL A 172 5.42 -10.96 2.13
N LYS A 173 4.76 -10.88 0.95
CA LYS A 173 5.21 -10.06 -0.19
C LYS A 173 5.13 -8.55 0.04
N SER A 174 4.30 -8.11 0.98
CA SER A 174 4.17 -6.68 1.29
C SER A 174 5.37 -6.09 2.04
N ARG A 175 6.27 -6.95 2.56
CA ARG A 175 7.47 -6.54 3.30
C ARG A 175 8.67 -6.43 2.37
N LYS A 176 9.58 -5.52 2.72
CA LYS A 176 10.93 -5.48 2.15
C LYS A 176 11.83 -6.37 2.99
N TYR A 177 12.53 -7.29 2.35
CA TYR A 177 13.59 -8.10 2.95
C TYR A 177 14.92 -7.66 2.35
N GLU A 178 16.01 -7.85 3.09
CA GLU A 178 17.36 -7.42 2.69
C GLU A 178 17.76 -8.01 1.31
N ASP A 179 17.33 -9.24 1.02
CA ASP A 179 17.66 -9.94 -0.22
C ASP A 179 16.90 -9.45 -1.47
N ASN A 180 15.95 -8.50 -1.34
CA ASN A 180 15.15 -7.82 -2.39
C ASN A 180 14.45 -8.71 -3.46
N ILE A 181 14.67 -10.02 -3.50
CA ILE A 181 14.07 -10.97 -4.42
C ILE A 181 12.99 -11.72 -3.65
N CYS A 182 11.75 -11.25 -3.76
CA CYS A 182 10.59 -11.94 -3.20
C CYS A 182 10.01 -12.90 -4.26
N SER A 183 10.47 -14.15 -4.27
CA SER A 183 9.93 -15.18 -5.16
C SER A 183 8.82 -15.98 -4.49
N ASP A 184 7.73 -16.21 -5.21
CA ASP A 184 6.65 -17.13 -4.83
C ASP A 184 7.21 -18.52 -4.51
N ARG A 185 8.21 -18.94 -5.27
CA ARG A 185 8.89 -20.23 -5.12
C ARG A 185 9.49 -20.40 -3.72
N ASP A 186 10.01 -19.35 -3.12
CA ASP A 186 10.65 -19.41 -1.81
C ASP A 186 9.59 -19.52 -0.70
N ILE A 187 8.47 -18.81 -0.85
CA ILE A 187 7.32 -18.92 0.06
C ILE A 187 6.75 -20.34 -0.02
N GLU A 188 6.53 -20.85 -1.23
CA GLU A 188 6.06 -22.22 -1.46
C GLU A 188 7.00 -23.24 -0.84
N THR A 189 8.31 -23.10 -1.06
CA THR A 189 9.32 -24.03 -0.55
C THR A 189 9.35 -24.02 0.98
N ALA A 190 9.22 -22.85 1.60
CA ALA A 190 9.09 -22.73 3.05
C ALA A 190 7.83 -23.46 3.58
N ILE A 191 6.67 -23.29 2.94
CA ILE A 191 5.43 -23.99 3.31
C ILE A 191 5.59 -25.51 3.13
N ILE A 192 6.12 -25.94 1.98
CA ILE A 192 6.35 -27.36 1.66
C ILE A 192 7.25 -28.01 2.71
N ASN A 193 8.40 -27.40 3.00
CA ASN A 193 9.36 -27.93 3.97
C ASN A 193 8.75 -27.95 5.37
N TRP A 194 7.99 -26.92 5.75
CA TRP A 194 7.30 -26.89 7.02
C TRP A 194 6.24 -28.00 7.15
N CYS A 195 5.42 -28.24 6.13
CA CYS A 195 4.47 -29.36 6.15
C CYS A 195 5.19 -30.71 6.17
N ARG A 196 6.26 -30.89 5.38
CA ARG A 196 7.02 -32.14 5.28
C ARG A 196 7.53 -32.60 6.65
N HIS A 197 8.05 -31.68 7.45
CA HIS A 197 8.59 -31.99 8.77
C HIS A 197 7.56 -31.90 9.91
N ALA A 198 6.27 -31.74 9.62
CA ALA A 198 5.25 -31.61 10.67
C ALA A 198 5.19 -32.85 11.57
N ALA A 199 5.18 -34.05 10.97
CA ALA A 199 5.17 -35.30 11.73
C ALA A 199 6.44 -35.48 12.58
N ASP A 200 7.61 -35.12 12.04
CA ASP A 200 8.89 -35.15 12.77
C ASP A 200 8.84 -34.23 14.01
N ARG A 201 8.31 -33.01 13.83
CA ARG A 201 8.16 -32.04 14.93
C ARG A 201 7.23 -32.56 16.03
N VAL A 202 6.13 -33.21 15.67
CA VAL A 202 5.20 -33.80 16.64
C VAL A 202 5.87 -34.94 17.41
N ARG A 203 6.56 -35.85 16.72
CA ARG A 203 7.32 -36.93 17.37
C ARG A 203 8.35 -36.40 18.35
N ALA A 204 9.20 -35.47 17.90
CA ALA A 204 10.23 -34.86 18.74
C ALA A 204 9.65 -34.12 19.94
N HIS A 205 8.47 -33.48 19.78
CA HIS A 205 7.79 -32.82 20.90
C HIS A 205 7.26 -33.84 21.92
N ARG A 206 6.63 -34.93 21.47
CA ARG A 206 6.11 -35.97 22.36
C ARG A 206 7.22 -36.67 23.13
N SER A 207 8.33 -37.01 22.48
CA SER A 207 9.50 -37.62 23.16
C SER A 207 10.10 -36.75 24.26
N LYS A 208 9.99 -35.41 24.15
CA LYS A 208 10.46 -34.48 25.19
C LYS A 208 9.51 -34.31 26.37
N VAL A 209 8.22 -34.56 26.17
CA VAL A 209 7.19 -34.45 27.23
C VAL A 209 7.11 -35.73 28.05
N SER A 210 7.52 -36.87 27.47
CA SER A 210 7.55 -38.17 28.14
C SER A 210 8.80 -38.42 29.00
N ASN A 211 9.77 -37.50 28.99
CA ASN A 211 10.97 -37.49 29.83
C ASN A 211 10.89 -36.35 30.85
#